data_AF-A0A0F9M2F0-F1
#
_entry.id   AF-A0A0F9M2F0-F1
#
_cell.length_a   1.000
_cell.length_b   1.000
_cell.length_c   1.000
_cell.angle_alpha   90.00
_cell.angle_beta   90.00
_cell.angle_gamma   90.00
#
_symmetry.space_group_name_H-M   'P 1'
#
loop_
_entity.id
_entity.type
_entity.pdbx_description
1 polymer ?
#
loop_
_entity_poly.entity_id
_entity_poly.type
_entity_poly.pdbx_seq_one_letter_code
_entity_poly.pdbx_strand_id
1 'polypeptide(L)' 'MTPEAINELRTRLGLTQKELATRLKVDAITVSRWERGVQTPTLRAIAKMQRLIK' A
#
# COMPACT_ATOMS: atom_id res chain seq x y z
N MET A 1 -0.83 -7.02 -6.73
CA MET A 1 -0.76 -7.23 -5.26
C MET A 1 -2.19 -7.37 -4.76
N THR A 2 -2.44 -8.37 -3.90
CA THR A 2 -3.76 -8.58 -3.27
C THR A 2 -3.93 -7.62 -2.08
N PRO A 3 -5.17 -7.39 -1.60
CA PRO A 3 -5.44 -6.59 -0.41
C PRO A 3 -4.63 -7.05 0.82
N GLU A 4 -4.55 -8.36 1.04
CA GLU A 4 -3.84 -8.98 2.16
C GLU A 4 -2.34 -8.69 2.07
N ALA A 5 -1.74 -8.82 0.87
CA ALA A 5 -0.33 -8.55 0.66
C ALA A 5 0.04 -7.07 0.92
N ILE A 6 -0.89 -6.14 0.68
CA ILE A 6 -0.68 -4.71 0.97
C ILE A 6 -0.70 -4.47 2.48
N ASN A 7 -1.67 -5.07 3.17
CA ASN A 7 -1.77 -4.96 4.62
C ASN A 7 -0.56 -5.60 5.33
N GLU A 8 -0.13 -6.79 4.89
CA GLU A 8 1.07 -7.46 5.40
C GLU A 8 2.33 -6.64 5.17
N LEU A 9 2.53 -6.09 3.96
CA LEU A 9 3.65 -5.20 3.69
C LEU A 9 3.67 -4.02 4.66
N ARG A 10 2.53 -3.35 4.80
CA ARG A 10 2.40 -2.17 5.66
C ARG A 10 2.72 -2.49 7.11
N THR A 11 2.14 -3.57 7.64
CA THR A 11 2.29 -3.98 9.03
C THR A 11 3.71 -4.49 9.33
N ARG A 12 4.33 -5.25 8.43
CA ARG A 12 5.74 -5.66 8.54
C ARG A 12 6.70 -4.49 8.59
N LEU A 13 6.39 -3.40 7.90
CA LEU A 13 7.17 -2.16 7.93
C LEU A 13 6.83 -1.25 9.12
N GLY A 14 5.91 -1.65 10.01
CA GLY A 14 5.47 -0.86 11.16
C GLY A 14 4.73 0.44 10.79
N LEU A 15 4.14 0.50 9.59
CA LEU A 15 3.51 1.70 9.06
C LEU A 15 2.00 1.75 9.33
N THR A 16 1.48 2.95 9.53
CA THR A 16 0.05 3.26 9.40
C THR A 16 -0.34 3.37 7.92
N GLN A 17 -1.64 3.32 7.60
CA GLN A 17 -2.12 3.52 6.23
C GLN A 17 -1.72 4.89 5.69
N LYS A 18 -1.70 5.93 6.55
CA LYS A 18 -1.26 7.28 6.21
C LYS A 18 0.22 7.34 5.85
N GLU A 19 1.09 6.67 6.61
CA GLU A 19 2.53 6.67 6.34
C GLU A 19 2.88 5.90 5.06
N LEU A 20 2.23 4.76 4.81
CA LEU A 20 2.36 4.06 3.54
C LEU A 20 1.91 4.95 2.38
N ALA A 21 0.76 5.63 2.52
CA ALA A 21 0.24 6.55 1.52
C ALA A 21 1.23 7.69 1.22
N THR A 22 1.83 8.29 2.26
CA THR A 22 2.88 9.31 2.13
C THR A 22 4.07 8.79 1.32
N ARG A 23 4.58 7.58 1.61
CA ARG A 23 5.69 6.98 0.84
C ARG A 23 5.31 6.72 -0.62
N LEU A 24 4.07 6.32 -0.87
CA LEU A 24 3.57 6.03 -2.21
C LEU A 24 3.12 7.28 -2.98
N LYS A 25 3.03 8.44 -2.32
CA LYS A 25 2.47 9.71 -2.84
C LYS A 25 1.02 9.54 -3.33
N VAL A 26 0.18 8.98 -2.47
CA VAL A 26 -1.28 8.83 -2.66
C VAL A 26 -1.99 9.23 -1.37
N ASP A 27 -3.31 9.37 -1.40
CA ASP A 27 -4.10 9.62 -0.19
C ASP A 27 -4.24 8.36 0.68
N ALA A 28 -4.37 8.55 1.99
CA ALA A 28 -4.59 7.45 2.95
C ALA A 28 -5.85 6.62 2.61
N ILE A 29 -6.91 7.27 2.10
CA ILE A 29 -8.13 6.58 1.68
C ILE A 29 -7.89 5.65 0.49
N THR A 30 -6.91 5.97 -0.36
CA THR A 30 -6.52 5.12 -1.49
C THR A 30 -5.91 3.81 -1.00
N VAL A 31 -5.01 3.88 0.00
CA VAL A 31 -4.44 2.69 0.65
C VAL A 31 -5.53 1.87 1.36
N SER A 32 -6.44 2.54 2.08
CA SER A 32 -7.59 1.87 2.72
C SER A 32 -8.50 1.15 1.71
N ARG A 33 -8.74 1.72 0.53
CA ARG A 33 -9.51 1.05 -0.54
C ARG A 33 -8.77 -0.16 -1.10
N TRP A 34 -7.44 -0.09 -1.22
CA TRP A 34 -6.64 -1.22 -1.66
C TRP A 34 -6.64 -2.37 -0.65
N GLU A 35 -6.45 -2.08 0.63
CA GLU A 35 -6.44 -3.10 1.71
C GLU A 35 -7.82 -3.74 1.93
N ARG A 36 -8.91 -3.09 1.50
CA ARG A 36 -10.28 -3.66 1.55
C ARG A 36 -10.73 -4.30 0.24
N GLY A 37 -9.87 -4.33 -0.79
CA GLY A 37 -10.23 -4.86 -2.12
C GLY A 37 -11.26 -4.02 -2.90
N VAL A 38 -11.59 -2.82 -2.44
CA VAL A 38 -12.52 -1.89 -3.13
C VAL A 38 -11.91 -1.34 -4.42
N GLN A 39 -10.58 -1.22 -4.46
CA GLN A 39 -9.85 -0.74 -5.62
C GLN A 39 -8.51 -1.47 -5.73
N THR A 40 -8.03 -1.68 -6.95
CA THR A 40 -6.70 -2.27 -7.19
C THR A 40 -5.63 -1.17 -7.33
N PRO A 41 -4.43 -1.34 -6.76
CA PRO A 41 -3.32 -0.42 -6.98
C PRO A 41 -2.88 -0.41 -8.45
N THR A 42 -2.39 0.75 -8.92
CA THR A 42 -1.78 0.85 -10.25
C THR A 42 -0.44 0.12 -10.30
N LEU A 43 0.04 -0.22 -11.50
CA LEU A 43 1.37 -0.80 -11.69
C LEU A 43 2.49 0.06 -11.08
N ARG A 44 2.36 1.39 -11.16
CA ARG A 44 3.31 2.33 -10.54
C ARG A 44 3.33 2.21 -9.00
N ALA A 45 2.15 2.07 -8.38
CA ALA A 45 2.06 1.87 -6.93
C ALA A 45 2.65 0.53 -6.52
N ILE A 46 2.38 -0.54 -7.28
CA ILE A 46 2.96 -1.87 -7.06
C ILE A 46 4.49 -1.81 -7.14
N ALA A 47 5.05 -1.20 -8.18
CA ALA A 47 6.50 -1.05 -8.33
C ALA A 47 7.14 -0.26 -7.17
N LYS A 48 6.47 0.79 -6.66
CA LYS A 48 6.94 1.52 -5.48
C LYS A 48 6.88 0.65 -4.23
N MET A 49 5.80 -0.11 -4.00
CA MET A 49 5.66 -1.02 -2.86
C MET A 49 6.74 -2.11 -2.87
N GLN A 50 7.04 -2.69 -4.04
CA GLN A 50 8.11 -3.67 -4.18
C GLN A 50 9.50 -3.12 -3.80
N ARG A 51 9.75 -1.83 -4.02
CA ARG A 51 11.00 -1.18 -3.60
C ARG A 51 11.10 -0.97 -2.09
N LEU A 52 9.99 -1.00 -1.35
CA LEU A 52 9.99 -0.90 0.11
C LEU A 52 10.32 -2.24 0.80
N ILE A 53 10.28 -3.36 0.06
CA ILE A 53 10.59 -4.71 0.55
C ILE A 53 12.11 -5.00 0.50
N LYS A 54 12.84 -4.25 -0.33
CA LYS A 54 14.29 -4.39 -0.50
C LYS A 54 15.07 -3.81 0.67
#